data_AF-A0A1F8MMQ7-F1
#
_entry.id   AF-A0A1F8MMQ7-F1
#
_cell.length_a   1.000
_cell.length_b   1.000
_cell.length_c   1.000
_cell.angle_alpha   90.00
_cell.angle_beta   90.00
_cell.angle_gamma   90.00
#
_symmetry.space_group_name_H-M   'P 1'
#
loop_
_entity.id
_entity.type
_entity.pdbx_description
1 polymer ?
#
loop_
_entity_poly.entity_id
_entity_poly.type
_entity_poly.pdbx_seq_one_letter_code
_entity_poly.pdbx_strand_id
1 'polypeptide(L)'
;MSEEMHIVLNIDAKYHRDQFDDWLAGGDIYYRRRRYYWCAQNSNYGFGWEIEPITEEDWNDLPEYECNKIFKLIEQSLDRHRTGYVF
;
A
#
# COMPACT_ATOMS: atom_id res chain seq x y z
N MET A 1 17.42 -17.15 18.44
CA MET A 1 16.94 -15.77 18.44
C MET A 1 16.10 -15.61 17.19
N SER A 2 14.79 -15.43 17.30
CA SER A 2 13.98 -15.05 16.14
C SER A 2 14.39 -13.63 15.76
N GLU A 3 14.92 -13.43 14.56
CA GLU A 3 15.07 -12.07 14.03
C GLU A 3 13.69 -11.42 14.02
N GLU A 4 13.51 -10.32 14.76
CA GLU A 4 12.30 -9.52 14.65
C GLU A 4 12.18 -9.05 13.21
N MET A 5 11.11 -9.50 12.56
CA MET A 5 10.86 -9.19 11.16
C MET A 5 10.39 -7.73 11.07
N HIS A 6 11.32 -6.82 10.80
CA HIS A 6 11.01 -5.41 10.60
C HIS A 6 10.34 -5.20 9.25
N ILE A 7 9.17 -4.56 9.28
CA ILE A 7 8.43 -4.09 8.11
C ILE A 7 8.45 -2.56 8.17
N VAL A 8 8.87 -1.92 7.09
CA VAL A 8 8.83 -0.46 6.97
C VAL A 8 7.98 -0.12 5.76
N LEU A 9 6.84 0.53 5.98
CA LEU A 9 5.95 1.02 4.95
C LEU A 9 6.18 2.51 4.74
N ASN A 10 6.45 2.92 3.51
CA ASN A 10 6.52 4.30 3.09
C ASN A 10 5.32 4.63 2.18
N ILE A 11 4.72 5.79 2.38
CA ILE A 11 3.66 6.34 1.52
C ILE A 11 4.26 7.58 0.87
N ASP A 12 4.65 7.46 -0.40
CA ASP A 12 5.36 8.52 -1.12
C ASP A 12 4.40 9.57 -1.67
N ALA A 13 3.20 9.14 -2.07
CA ALA A 13 2.20 10.02 -2.64
C ALA A 13 0.80 9.63 -2.16
N LYS A 14 0.00 10.67 -1.88
CA LYS A 14 -1.45 10.56 -1.68
C LYS A 14 -2.10 11.80 -2.27
N TYR A 15 -2.98 11.64 -3.24
CA TYR A 15 -3.70 12.76 -3.82
C TYR A 15 -5.12 12.36 -4.25
N HIS A 16 -6.02 13.33 -4.24
CA HIS A 16 -7.40 13.17 -4.66
C HIS A 16 -7.54 13.67 -6.11
N ARG A 17 -8.27 12.92 -6.95
CA ARG A 17 -8.59 13.28 -8.33
C ARG A 17 -10.04 13.72 -8.40
N ASP A 18 -10.27 15.03 -8.31
CA ASP A 18 -11.61 15.64 -8.37
C ASP A 18 -12.45 15.17 -9.56
N GLN A 19 -11.84 14.91 -10.72
CA GLN A 19 -12.55 14.50 -11.95
C GLN A 19 -13.24 13.14 -11.82
N PHE A 20 -12.72 12.25 -10.97
CA PHE A 20 -13.23 10.89 -10.77
C PHE A 20 -13.73 10.67 -9.34
N ASP A 21 -13.59 11.68 -8.47
CA ASP A 21 -13.84 11.60 -7.03
C ASP A 21 -13.11 10.42 -6.35
N ASP A 22 -11.90 10.13 -6.82
CA ASP A 22 -11.10 8.99 -6.38
C ASP A 22 -9.85 9.46 -5.64
N TRP A 23 -9.43 8.68 -4.64
CA TRP A 23 -8.11 8.84 -4.04
C TRP A 23 -7.11 7.91 -4.68
N LEU A 24 -5.91 8.42 -4.92
CA LEU A 24 -4.75 7.63 -5.33
C LEU A 24 -3.67 7.68 -4.27
N ALA A 25 -3.00 6.55 -4.06
CA ALA A 25 -1.83 6.45 -3.22
C ALA A 25 -0.79 5.52 -3.83
N GLY A 26 0.46 5.65 -3.37
CA GLY A 26 1.53 4.74 -3.72
C GLY A 26 2.74 4.92 -2.83
N GLY A 27 3.65 3.96 -2.91
CA GLY A 27 4.91 4.00 -2.19
C GLY A 27 5.67 2.68 -2.26
N ASP A 28 6.50 2.44 -1.26
CA ASP A 28 7.28 1.22 -1.12
C ASP A 28 7.13 0.58 0.26
N ILE A 29 7.39 -0.72 0.33
CA ILE A 29 7.51 -1.45 1.58
C ILE A 29 8.82 -2.24 1.60
N TYR A 30 9.60 -2.05 2.66
CA TYR A 30 10.78 -2.86 2.92
C TYR A 30 10.39 -4.06 3.77
N TYR A 31 10.53 -5.24 3.19
CA TYR A 31 10.15 -6.52 3.78
C TYR A 31 11.17 -7.60 3.42
N ARG A 32 11.58 -8.43 4.39
CA ARG A 32 12.54 -9.54 4.18
C ARG A 32 13.79 -9.14 3.37
N ARG A 33 14.32 -7.96 3.68
CA ARG A 33 15.51 -7.37 3.03
C ARG A 33 15.33 -7.00 1.55
N ARG A 34 14.08 -6.94 1.07
CA ARG A 34 13.70 -6.51 -0.28
C ARG A 34 12.74 -5.33 -0.19
N ARG A 35 12.71 -4.53 -1.25
CA ARG A 35 11.79 -3.40 -1.40
C ARG A 35 10.76 -3.77 -2.45
N TYR A 36 9.49 -3.60 -2.11
CA TYR A 36 8.36 -3.86 -3.00
C TYR A 36 7.59 -2.56 -3.22
N TYR A 37 7.22 -2.29 -4.46
CA TYR A 37 6.48 -1.07 -4.80
C TYR A 37 5.00 -1.39 -5.02
N TRP A 38 4.15 -0.46 -4.60
CA TRP A 38 2.70 -0.62 -4.65
C TRP A 38 2.02 0.69 -5.05
N CYS A 39 0.85 0.55 -5.66
CA CYS A 39 -0.10 1.62 -5.89
C CYS A 39 -1.45 1.24 -5.29
N ALA A 40 -2.30 2.24 -5.05
CA ALA A 40 -3.65 2.02 -4.58
C ALA A 40 -4.62 3.06 -5.12
N GLN A 41 -5.85 2.63 -5.38
CA GLN A 41 -6.98 3.49 -5.72
C GLN A 41 -8.12 3.24 -4.73
N ASN A 42 -8.73 4.30 -4.21
CA ASN A 42 -9.96 4.20 -3.44
C ASN A 42 -11.04 4.98 -4.17
N SER A 43 -11.98 4.23 -4.74
CA SER A 43 -13.11 4.82 -5.42
C SER A 43 -14.23 5.13 -4.44
N ASN A 44 -14.91 6.25 -4.65
CA ASN A 44 -16.01 6.66 -3.77
C ASN A 44 -17.26 5.77 -3.88
N TYR A 45 -17.21 4.69 -4.69
CA TYR A 45 -18.26 3.69 -4.82
C TYR A 45 -18.36 2.71 -3.65
N GLY A 46 -17.53 2.88 -2.60
CA GLY A 46 -17.68 2.17 -1.33
C GLY A 46 -16.97 0.82 -1.24
N PHE A 47 -16.04 0.53 -2.17
CA PHE A 47 -15.27 -0.72 -2.20
C PHE A 47 -13.99 -0.70 -1.36
N GLY A 48 -13.56 0.48 -0.86
CA GLY A 48 -12.32 0.62 -0.09
C GLY A 48 -11.10 0.85 -0.99
N TRP A 49 -9.90 0.59 -0.45
CA TRP A 49 -8.66 0.68 -1.22
C TRP A 49 -8.43 -0.61 -2.01
N GLU A 50 -8.35 -0.47 -3.32
CA GLU A 50 -7.79 -1.48 -4.21
C GLU A 50 -6.27 -1.24 -4.27
N ILE A 51 -5.49 -2.23 -3.83
CA ILE A 51 -4.03 -2.13 -3.70
C ILE A 51 -3.40 -3.16 -4.63
N GLU A 52 -2.43 -2.73 -5.43
CA GLU A 52 -1.77 -3.57 -6.42
C GLU A 52 -0.25 -3.40 -6.39
N PRO A 53 0.52 -4.45 -6.72
CA PRO A 53 1.91 -4.31 -7.11
C PRO A 53 2.05 -3.38 -8.32
N ILE A 54 3.09 -2.53 -8.36
CA ILE A 54 3.41 -1.81 -9.61
C ILE A 54 3.82 -2.80 -10.72
N THR A 55 4.46 -3.89 -10.32
CA THR A 55 4.99 -4.96 -11.17
C THR A 55 4.73 -6.29 -10.47
N GLU A 56 3.86 -7.12 -11.04
CA GLU A 56 3.54 -8.45 -10.48
C GLU A 56 4.80 -9.32 -10.31
N GLU A 57 5.74 -9.22 -11.25
CA GLU A 57 7.01 -9.95 -11.22
C GLU A 57 7.84 -9.69 -9.96
N ASP A 58 7.78 -8.47 -9.41
CA ASP A 58 8.56 -8.08 -8.24
C ASP A 58 8.00 -8.67 -6.94
N TRP A 59 6.78 -9.23 -6.97
CA TRP A 59 6.12 -9.83 -5.80
C TRP A 59 6.00 -11.36 -5.91
N ASN A 60 6.43 -11.97 -7.01
CA ASN A 60 6.36 -13.41 -7.24
C ASN A 60 7.19 -14.26 -6.26
N ASP A 61 8.16 -13.64 -5.57
CA ASP A 61 8.94 -14.29 -4.51
C ASP A 61 8.21 -14.34 -3.16
N LEU A 62 7.08 -13.63 -3.03
CA LEU A 62 6.22 -13.65 -1.86
C LEU A 62 5.07 -14.64 -2.04
N PRO A 63 4.84 -15.55 -1.07
CA PRO A 63 3.63 -16.33 -1.05
C PRO A 63 2.38 -15.43 -0.97
N GLU A 64 1.29 -15.84 -1.60
CA GLU A 64 0.02 -15.11 -1.61
C GLU A 64 -0.44 -14.67 -0.20
N TYR A 65 -0.26 -15.52 0.82
CA TYR A 65 -0.62 -15.18 2.20
C TYR A 65 0.22 -14.04 2.80
N GLU A 66 1.47 -13.85 2.36
CA GLU A 66 2.32 -12.71 2.76
C GLU A 66 1.88 -11.45 2.04
N CYS A 67 1.62 -11.54 0.72
CA CYS A 67 1.08 -10.42 -0.07
C CYS A 67 -0.21 -9.89 0.56
N ASN A 68 -1.14 -10.79 0.90
CA ASN A 68 -2.41 -10.43 1.55
C ASN A 68 -2.22 -9.75 2.92
N LYS A 69 -1.19 -10.11 3.69
CA LYS A 69 -0.86 -9.42 4.94
C LYS A 69 -0.32 -8.02 4.69
N ILE A 70 0.54 -7.87 3.68
CA ILE A 70 1.10 -6.58 3.28
C ILE A 70 -0.01 -5.65 2.78
N PHE A 71 -0.91 -6.12 1.92
CA PHE A 71 -2.05 -5.32 1.43
C PHE A 71 -2.93 -4.84 2.57
N LYS A 72 -3.27 -5.71 3.53
CA LYS A 72 -4.01 -5.29 4.75
C LYS A 72 -3.27 -4.24 5.57
N LEU A 73 -1.95 -4.33 5.67
CA LEU A 73 -1.14 -3.33 6.38
C LEU A 73 -1.18 -1.98 5.67
N ILE A 74 -1.07 -1.99 4.33
CA ILE A 74 -1.15 -0.79 3.50
C ILE A 74 -2.53 -0.15 3.65
N GLU A 75 -3.60 -0.91 3.49
CA GLU A 75 -4.99 -0.46 3.63
C GLU A 75 -5.23 0.22 4.99
N GLN A 76 -4.89 -0.47 6.09
CA GLN A 76 -5.01 0.06 7.45
C GLN A 76 -4.17 1.32 7.69
N SER A 77 -3.05 1.45 6.98
CA SER A 77 -2.20 2.64 7.06
C SER A 77 -2.80 3.78 6.26
N LEU A 78 -3.31 3.54 5.05
CA LEU A 78 -3.97 4.53 4.21
C LEU A 78 -5.23 5.10 4.88
N ASP A 79 -6.01 4.25 5.55
CA ASP A 79 -7.19 4.65 6.32
C ASP A 79 -6.82 5.51 7.54
N ARG A 80 -5.77 5.12 8.28
CA ARG A 80 -5.22 5.94 9.37
C ARG A 80 -4.68 7.28 8.88
N HIS A 81 -4.02 7.30 7.72
CA HIS A 81 -3.49 8.50 7.08
C HIS A 81 -4.55 9.29 6.30
N ARG A 82 -5.84 8.91 6.28
CA ARG A 82 -6.93 9.64 5.58
C ARG A 82 -7.26 10.99 6.20
N THR A 83 -6.77 11.27 7.40
CA THR A 83 -6.97 12.54 8.09
C THR A 83 -5.75 13.48 8.05
N GLY A 84 -4.62 13.04 7.47
CA GLY A 84 -3.42 13.85 7.31
C GLY A 84 -3.43 14.63 6.02
N TYR A 85 -3.88 15.89 6.06
CA TYR A 85 -3.66 16.85 4.98
C TYR A 85 -2.19 17.25 4.95
N VAL A 86 -1.52 17.06 3.80
CA VAL A 86 -0.23 17.69 3.53
C VAL A 86 -0.53 18.97 2.75
N PHE A 87 -0.23 20.13 3.35
CA PHE A 87 -0.27 21.46 2.71
C PHE A 87 0.94 21.67 1.82
#